data_AF-A0A9X7YFV0-F1
#
_entry.id   AF-A0A9X7YFV0-F1
#
_cell.length_a   1.000
_cell.length_b   1.000
_cell.length_c   1.000
_cell.angle_alpha   90.00
_cell.angle_beta   90.00
_cell.angle_gamma   90.00
#
_symmetry.space_group_name_H-M   'P 1'
#
loop_
_entity.id
_entity.type
_entity.pdbx_description
1 polymer ?
#
loop_
_entity_poly.entity_id
_entity_poly.type
_entity_poly.pdbx_seq_one_letter_code
_entity_poly.pdbx_strand_id
1 'polypeptide(L)'
;MEAIMTKYSNFDDMGRAFNERRVDTETRQTYEGSFIEASEMAKLSIVGEAEKLEMPDPDQAAAAVEQMLSTMFDVFRDTRMEEFAADLAWGFVNSFHMVAKRIEGREDDAAKKLGDLVRSYDPSEIYAVELEETQLLCQTLEGCAEAMRCMRDHAGEVYRIETGRPFSTVRGSRVSSKLTASMIDGADYLAARAAKKREEHNPTGPVVAFSGGMEWHDHEQLFERLDQIKRRIPSMVLMTTAMNKGADAIAAAWASSRDVKLVRMMLERRHGNKAGFLRNDRIASLRPVEAVVCEGSGVQIDFARKMRTAGVPLHVFRRNEQAPMQPARSRRA
;
A
#
# COMPACT_ATOMS: atom_id res chain seq x y z
N MET A 1 23.32 39.35 -7.61
CA MET A 1 24.11 38.38 -8.40
C MET A 1 23.16 37.76 -9.39
N GLU A 2 23.22 38.20 -10.63
CA GLU A 2 22.44 37.62 -11.74
C GLU A 2 22.83 36.16 -11.90
N ALA A 3 21.84 35.27 -11.79
CA ALA A 3 22.00 33.89 -12.20
C ALA A 3 22.04 33.87 -13.73
N ILE A 4 23.23 33.64 -14.29
CA ILE A 4 23.43 33.45 -15.72
C ILE A 4 22.64 32.20 -16.12
N MET A 5 21.48 32.39 -16.77
CA MET A 5 20.78 31.31 -17.47
C MET A 5 21.63 30.88 -18.67
N THR A 6 22.34 29.77 -18.53
CA THR A 6 23.05 29.14 -19.65
C THR A 6 22.03 28.60 -20.65
N LYS A 7 21.92 29.25 -21.81
CA LYS A 7 21.13 28.74 -22.96
C LYS A 7 21.97 27.72 -23.72
N TYR A 8 21.48 26.49 -23.82
CA TYR A 8 22.10 25.44 -24.65
C TYR A 8 21.53 25.50 -26.07
N SER A 9 22.42 25.55 -27.07
CA SER A 9 22.09 25.78 -28.48
C SER A 9 21.84 24.51 -29.30
N ASN A 10 22.20 23.33 -28.81
CA ASN A 10 21.89 22.04 -29.44
C ASN A 10 21.90 20.88 -28.41
N PHE A 11 21.45 19.70 -28.84
CA PHE A 11 21.29 18.50 -28.00
C PHE A 11 22.64 17.90 -27.54
N ASP A 12 23.71 18.05 -28.33
CA ASP A 12 25.06 17.58 -27.98
C ASP A 12 25.71 18.45 -26.89
N ASP A 13 25.48 19.76 -26.91
CA ASP A 13 25.95 20.71 -25.89
C ASP A 13 25.22 20.49 -24.55
N MET A 14 23.93 20.16 -24.62
CA MET A 14 23.15 19.75 -23.44
C MET A 14 23.62 18.38 -22.92
N GLY A 15 23.87 17.43 -23.81
CA GLY A 15 24.40 16.10 -23.47
C GLY A 15 25.77 16.15 -22.78
N ARG A 16 26.69 17.02 -23.24
CA ARG A 16 27.98 17.24 -22.57
C ARG A 16 27.85 17.91 -21.21
N ALA A 17 26.98 18.92 -21.07
CA ALA A 17 26.77 19.62 -19.80
C ALA A 17 26.06 18.74 -18.75
N PHE A 18 25.17 17.83 -19.16
CA PHE A 18 24.59 16.81 -18.29
C PHE A 18 25.59 15.69 -17.96
N ASN A 19 26.41 15.24 -18.91
CA ASN A 19 27.49 14.27 -18.65
C ASN A 19 28.59 14.80 -17.71
N GLU A 20 28.76 16.13 -17.59
CA GLU A 20 29.68 16.75 -16.63
C GLU A 20 29.11 16.84 -15.20
N ARG A 21 27.79 16.72 -15.01
CA ARG A 21 27.20 16.38 -13.70
C ARG A 21 27.40 14.89 -13.49
N ARG A 22 28.60 14.54 -13.01
CA ARG A 22 29.05 13.19 -12.66
C ARG A 22 27.89 12.36 -12.12
N VAL A 23 27.43 11.38 -12.90
CA VAL A 23 26.82 10.17 -12.34
C VAL A 23 27.78 9.69 -11.27
N ASP A 24 27.31 9.63 -10.02
CA ASP A 24 28.18 9.27 -8.91
C ASP A 24 28.85 7.92 -9.18
N THR A 25 30.09 7.74 -8.71
CA THR A 25 30.90 6.55 -9.05
C THR A 25 30.20 5.26 -8.59
N GLU A 26 29.41 5.35 -7.51
CA GLU A 26 28.58 4.26 -6.99
C GLU A 26 27.44 3.87 -7.94
N THR A 27 26.75 4.86 -8.53
CA THR A 27 25.71 4.60 -9.55
C THR A 27 26.30 3.94 -10.77
N ARG A 28 27.45 4.42 -11.26
CA ARG A 28 28.13 3.83 -12.42
C ARG A 28 28.51 2.37 -12.19
N GLN A 29 29.09 2.06 -11.03
CA GLN A 29 29.44 0.67 -10.67
C GLN A 29 28.21 -0.23 -10.56
N THR A 30 27.10 0.30 -10.05
CA THR A 30 25.84 -0.45 -9.94
C THR A 30 25.28 -0.78 -11.32
N TYR A 31 25.31 0.17 -12.25
CA TYR A 31 24.87 -0.04 -13.64
C TYR A 31 25.79 -1.01 -14.38
N GLU A 32 27.12 -0.85 -14.27
CA GLU A 32 28.10 -1.77 -14.88
C GLU A 32 27.88 -3.21 -14.41
N GLY A 33 27.48 -3.43 -13.15
CA GLY A 33 27.16 -4.76 -12.61
C GLY A 33 25.81 -5.33 -13.07
N SER A 34 24.78 -4.50 -13.18
CA SER A 34 23.41 -4.94 -13.46
C SER A 34 23.06 -5.06 -14.95
N PHE A 35 23.92 -4.57 -15.84
CA PHE A 35 23.74 -4.62 -17.30
C PHE A 35 24.65 -5.68 -17.96
N ILE A 36 25.15 -6.64 -17.19
CA ILE A 36 26.00 -7.73 -17.69
C ILE A 36 25.16 -8.75 -18.47
N GLU A 37 25.62 -9.07 -19.67
CA GLU A 37 25.08 -10.16 -20.48
C GLU A 37 25.66 -11.50 -20.02
N ALA A 38 24.79 -12.42 -19.59
CA ALA A 38 25.20 -13.78 -19.23
C ALA A 38 25.47 -14.66 -20.46
N SER A 39 24.96 -14.27 -21.64
CA SER A 39 25.06 -15.00 -22.91
C SER A 39 25.05 -14.03 -24.08
N GLU A 40 25.72 -14.40 -25.18
CA GLU A 40 25.72 -13.63 -26.45
C GLU A 40 24.35 -13.65 -27.15
N MET A 41 23.52 -14.65 -26.84
CA MET A 41 22.18 -14.79 -27.38
C MET A 41 21.15 -14.44 -26.31
N ALA A 42 20.09 -13.76 -26.73
CA ALA A 42 18.95 -13.42 -25.89
C ALA A 42 17.71 -14.16 -26.38
N LYS A 43 17.03 -14.88 -25.48
CA LYS A 43 15.71 -15.46 -25.75
C LYS A 43 14.68 -14.75 -24.89
N LEU A 44 13.73 -14.05 -25.53
CA LEU A 44 12.77 -13.21 -24.82
C LEU A 44 11.42 -13.89 -24.60
N SER A 45 11.10 -14.99 -25.28
CA SER A 45 9.83 -15.68 -25.06
C SER A 45 9.96 -17.18 -25.30
N ILE A 46 8.96 -17.93 -24.86
CA ILE A 46 8.94 -19.40 -25.03
C ILE A 46 8.91 -19.78 -26.51
N VAL A 47 8.20 -19.01 -27.34
CA VAL A 47 7.98 -19.32 -28.77
C VAL A 47 8.99 -18.63 -29.67
N GLY A 48 9.51 -17.46 -29.26
CA GLY A 48 10.47 -16.70 -30.04
C GLY A 48 11.82 -17.41 -30.14
N GLU A 49 12.48 -17.23 -31.28
CA GLU A 49 13.84 -17.70 -31.48
C GLU A 49 14.83 -16.87 -30.64
N ALA A 50 16.01 -17.44 -30.40
CA ALA A 50 17.09 -16.71 -29.76
C ALA A 50 17.72 -15.75 -30.77
N GLU A 51 17.91 -14.51 -30.37
CA GLU A 51 18.45 -13.44 -31.21
C GLU A 51 19.71 -12.86 -30.56
N LYS A 52 20.64 -12.35 -31.36
CA LYS A 52 21.82 -11.64 -30.85
C LYS A 52 21.43 -10.19 -30.52
N LEU A 53 20.98 -9.98 -29.28
CA LEU A 53 20.53 -8.69 -28.78
C LEU A 53 21.38 -8.28 -27.59
N GLU A 54 21.86 -7.04 -27.62
CA GLU A 54 22.72 -6.48 -26.57
C GLU A 54 21.88 -5.72 -25.53
N MET A 55 22.40 -5.65 -24.30
CA MET A 55 21.91 -4.76 -23.27
C MET A 55 22.16 -3.30 -23.66
N PRO A 56 21.32 -2.36 -23.20
CA PRO A 56 21.63 -0.94 -23.36
C PRO A 56 22.96 -0.59 -22.71
N ASP A 57 23.69 0.37 -23.28
CA ASP A 57 24.91 0.88 -22.66
C ASP A 57 24.61 1.40 -21.24
N PRO A 58 25.35 0.95 -20.20
CA PRO A 58 25.00 1.24 -18.81
C PRO A 58 25.08 2.74 -18.48
N ASP A 59 26.07 3.45 -19.05
CA ASP A 59 26.23 4.89 -18.84
C ASP A 59 25.10 5.66 -19.51
N GLN A 60 24.75 5.30 -20.75
CA GLN A 60 23.63 5.91 -21.48
C GLN A 60 22.31 5.65 -20.76
N ALA A 61 22.09 4.44 -20.24
CA ALA A 61 20.89 4.10 -19.49
C ALA A 61 20.79 4.92 -18.18
N ALA A 62 21.90 5.10 -17.46
CA ALA A 62 21.95 5.93 -16.26
C ALA A 62 21.63 7.40 -16.59
N ALA A 63 22.33 7.96 -17.58
CA ALA A 63 22.14 9.35 -18.01
C ALA A 63 20.70 9.60 -18.51
N ALA A 64 20.12 8.66 -19.27
CA ALA A 64 18.76 8.79 -19.78
C ALA A 64 17.72 8.81 -18.64
N VAL A 65 17.87 7.97 -17.61
CA VAL A 65 16.98 7.97 -16.44
C VAL A 65 17.06 9.30 -15.69
N GLU A 66 18.27 9.78 -15.42
CA GLU A 66 18.48 11.05 -14.72
C GLU A 66 17.92 12.22 -15.53
N GLN A 67 18.24 12.29 -16.83
CA GLN A 67 17.76 13.34 -17.72
C GLN A 67 16.23 13.34 -17.82
N MET A 68 15.59 12.19 -17.96
CA MET A 68 14.14 12.08 -18.06
C MET A 68 13.43 12.65 -16.83
N LEU A 69 13.87 12.26 -15.62
CA LEU A 69 13.23 12.74 -14.40
C LEU A 69 13.57 14.21 -14.13
N SER A 70 14.84 14.62 -14.28
CA SER A 70 15.28 15.99 -14.02
C SER A 70 14.61 16.99 -14.96
N THR A 71 14.56 16.67 -16.26
CA THR A 71 13.90 17.53 -17.27
C THR A 71 12.41 17.67 -16.95
N MET A 72 11.77 16.60 -16.45
CA MET A 72 10.38 16.67 -16.05
C MET A 72 10.18 17.64 -14.87
N PHE A 73 11.02 17.58 -13.83
CA PHE A 73 10.94 18.57 -12.74
C PHE A 73 11.23 20.00 -13.23
N ASP A 74 12.24 20.17 -14.09
CA ASP A 74 12.65 21.48 -14.62
C ASP A 74 11.52 22.21 -15.36
N VAL A 75 10.70 21.49 -16.14
CA VAL A 75 9.59 22.08 -16.92
C VAL A 75 8.47 22.60 -16.01
N PHE A 76 8.27 21.98 -14.84
CA PHE A 76 7.20 22.33 -13.91
C PHE A 76 7.64 23.32 -12.82
N ARG A 77 8.94 23.47 -12.60
CA ARG A 77 9.52 24.36 -11.59
C ARG A 77 9.14 25.82 -11.81
N ASP A 78 8.86 26.52 -10.72
CA ASP A 78 8.43 27.93 -10.69
C ASP A 78 7.12 28.19 -11.45
N THR A 79 6.32 27.15 -11.67
CA THR A 79 4.99 27.26 -12.28
C THR A 79 3.90 26.86 -11.29
N ARG A 80 2.66 27.26 -11.58
CA ARG A 80 1.46 26.80 -10.86
C ARG A 80 1.24 25.28 -10.93
N MET A 81 2.02 24.54 -11.72
CA MET A 81 1.92 23.10 -11.88
C MET A 81 2.98 22.32 -11.10
N GLU A 82 3.91 23.00 -10.42
CA GLU A 82 5.01 22.37 -9.67
C GLU A 82 4.52 21.31 -8.66
N GLU A 83 3.37 21.57 -8.01
CA GLU A 83 2.74 20.64 -7.07
C GLU A 83 2.42 19.26 -7.68
N PHE A 84 2.27 19.15 -9.00
CA PHE A 84 1.95 17.91 -9.71
C PHE A 84 3.19 17.14 -10.20
N ALA A 85 4.37 17.77 -10.22
CA ALA A 85 5.60 17.14 -10.72
C ALA A 85 5.96 15.88 -9.91
N ALA A 86 5.79 15.94 -8.59
CA ALA A 86 6.05 14.79 -7.72
C ALA A 86 5.14 13.58 -8.03
N ASP A 87 3.86 13.80 -8.38
CA ASP A 87 2.95 12.71 -8.75
C ASP A 87 3.34 12.09 -10.10
N LEU A 88 3.80 12.91 -11.06
CA LEU A 88 4.28 12.43 -12.36
C LEU A 88 5.59 11.65 -12.22
N ALA A 89 6.58 12.17 -11.49
CA ALA A 89 7.84 11.47 -11.23
C ALA A 89 7.60 10.12 -10.54
N TRP A 90 6.68 10.09 -9.57
CA TRP A 90 6.29 8.84 -8.91
C TRP A 90 5.79 7.81 -9.94
N GLY A 91 4.98 8.25 -10.91
CA GLY A 91 4.51 7.42 -12.01
C GLY A 91 5.63 6.85 -12.89
N PHE A 92 6.67 7.65 -13.18
CA PHE A 92 7.87 7.18 -13.90
C PHE A 92 8.64 6.10 -13.12
N VAL A 93 8.97 6.36 -11.85
CA VAL A 93 9.67 5.37 -11.01
C VAL A 93 8.84 4.08 -10.87
N ASN A 94 7.53 4.23 -10.67
CA ASN A 94 6.62 3.09 -10.58
C ASN A 94 6.52 2.31 -11.90
N SER A 95 6.72 2.95 -13.05
CA SER A 95 6.70 2.25 -14.34
C SER A 95 7.86 1.27 -14.46
N PHE A 96 9.08 1.66 -14.09
CA PHE A 96 10.21 0.73 -14.01
C PHE A 96 9.93 -0.41 -13.03
N HIS A 97 9.36 -0.11 -11.86
CA HIS A 97 8.98 -1.12 -10.89
C HIS A 97 8.00 -2.16 -11.46
N MET A 98 6.94 -1.71 -12.13
CA MET A 98 5.92 -2.60 -12.69
C MET A 98 6.44 -3.44 -13.86
N VAL A 99 7.34 -2.89 -14.68
CA VAL A 99 7.98 -3.64 -15.77
C VAL A 99 8.93 -4.70 -15.20
N ALA A 100 9.79 -4.36 -14.24
CA ALA A 100 10.66 -5.31 -13.55
C ALA A 100 9.85 -6.47 -12.97
N LYS A 101 8.76 -6.18 -12.24
CA LYS A 101 7.84 -7.19 -11.68
C LYS A 101 7.25 -8.13 -12.73
N ARG A 102 6.95 -7.62 -13.93
CA ARG A 102 6.41 -8.44 -15.03
C ARG A 102 7.46 -9.35 -15.62
N ILE A 103 8.72 -8.89 -15.69
CA ILE A 103 9.85 -9.71 -16.15
C ILE A 103 10.15 -10.80 -15.12
N GLU A 104 10.22 -10.45 -13.83
CA GLU A 104 10.37 -11.40 -12.70
C GLU A 104 9.31 -12.52 -12.77
N GLY A 105 8.04 -12.19 -13.00
CA GLY A 105 7.00 -13.21 -13.13
C GLY A 105 7.21 -14.18 -14.30
N ARG A 106 7.80 -13.71 -15.41
CA ARG A 106 8.13 -14.56 -16.57
C ARG A 106 9.39 -15.39 -16.31
N GLU A 107 10.35 -14.82 -15.60
CA GLU A 107 11.54 -15.51 -15.12
C GLU A 107 11.15 -16.66 -14.18
N ASP A 108 10.27 -16.41 -13.20
CA ASP A 108 9.75 -17.43 -12.28
C ASP A 108 9.10 -18.61 -13.03
N ASP A 109 8.30 -18.31 -14.06
CA ASP A 109 7.68 -19.33 -14.91
C ASP A 109 8.73 -20.13 -15.70
N ALA A 110 9.74 -19.46 -16.26
CA ALA A 110 10.84 -20.10 -16.99
C ALA A 110 11.72 -20.96 -16.07
N ALA A 111 12.07 -20.46 -14.89
CA ALA A 111 12.84 -21.16 -13.88
C ALA A 111 12.11 -22.39 -13.36
N LYS A 112 10.78 -22.30 -13.17
CA LYS A 112 9.95 -23.46 -12.83
C LYS A 112 10.00 -24.52 -13.92
N LYS A 113 9.83 -24.13 -15.19
CA LYS A 113 9.94 -25.05 -16.33
C LYS A 113 11.33 -25.69 -16.39
N LEU A 114 12.38 -24.91 -16.23
CA LEU A 114 13.77 -25.40 -16.20
C LEU A 114 13.96 -26.45 -15.08
N GLY A 115 13.45 -26.16 -13.88
CA GLY A 115 13.50 -27.08 -12.75
C GLY A 115 12.72 -28.38 -12.97
N ASP A 116 11.60 -28.32 -13.68
CA ASP A 116 10.82 -29.51 -14.06
C ASP A 116 11.57 -30.35 -15.10
N LEU A 117 12.14 -29.72 -16.13
CA LEU A 117 13.00 -30.40 -17.12
C LEU A 117 14.14 -31.13 -16.42
N VAL A 118 14.96 -30.42 -15.61
CA VAL A 118 16.12 -31.00 -14.90
C VAL A 118 15.76 -32.23 -14.07
N ARG A 119 14.55 -32.31 -13.50
CA ARG A 119 14.09 -33.47 -12.71
C ARG A 119 13.66 -34.65 -13.59
N SER A 120 13.17 -34.39 -14.79
CA SER A 120 12.70 -35.39 -15.75
C SER A 120 13.69 -35.57 -16.91
N TYR A 121 14.91 -35.99 -16.59
CA TYR A 121 15.96 -36.18 -17.60
C TYR A 121 15.54 -37.19 -18.69
N ASP A 122 15.62 -36.76 -19.95
CA ASP A 122 15.40 -37.57 -21.15
C ASP A 122 16.60 -37.39 -22.12
N PRO A 123 17.26 -38.47 -22.57
CA PRO A 123 18.42 -38.38 -23.46
C PRO A 123 18.07 -38.07 -24.93
N SER A 124 16.94 -37.42 -25.21
CA SER A 124 16.56 -37.03 -26.58
C SER A 124 17.18 -35.69 -26.98
N GLU A 125 17.51 -35.53 -28.27
CA GLU A 125 18.05 -34.26 -28.80
C GLU A 125 17.05 -33.11 -28.62
N ILE A 126 15.75 -33.41 -28.76
CA ILE A 126 14.66 -32.44 -28.58
C ILE A 126 14.65 -31.93 -27.13
N TYR A 127 14.80 -32.83 -26.16
CA TYR A 127 14.87 -32.46 -24.76
C TYR A 127 16.12 -31.61 -24.46
N ALA A 128 17.28 -31.96 -25.03
CA ALA A 128 18.51 -31.18 -24.85
C ALA A 128 18.36 -29.75 -25.36
N VAL A 129 17.77 -29.58 -26.55
CA VAL A 129 17.48 -28.25 -27.11
C VAL A 129 16.49 -27.48 -26.24
N GLU A 130 15.40 -28.11 -25.80
CA GLU A 130 14.40 -27.45 -24.95
C GLU A 130 14.99 -27.00 -23.61
N LEU A 131 15.89 -27.80 -23.04
CA LEU A 131 16.61 -27.47 -21.80
C LEU A 131 17.51 -26.25 -21.99
N GLU A 132 18.33 -26.24 -23.05
CA GLU A 132 19.23 -25.12 -23.37
C GLU A 132 18.43 -23.83 -23.66
N GLU A 133 17.36 -23.91 -24.45
CA GLU A 133 16.52 -22.75 -24.73
C GLU A 133 15.81 -22.21 -23.49
N THR A 134 15.32 -23.09 -22.62
CA THR A 134 14.65 -22.67 -21.38
C THR A 134 15.66 -22.05 -20.40
N GLN A 135 16.88 -22.58 -20.34
CA GLN A 135 17.98 -22.00 -19.57
C GLN A 135 18.35 -20.60 -20.10
N LEU A 136 18.49 -20.46 -21.42
CA LEU A 136 18.80 -19.19 -22.07
C LEU A 136 17.72 -18.13 -21.81
N LEU A 137 16.45 -18.52 -21.90
CA LEU A 137 15.30 -17.66 -21.58
C LEU A 137 15.36 -17.20 -20.12
N CYS A 138 15.66 -18.10 -19.18
CA CYS A 138 15.77 -17.77 -17.77
C CYS A 138 16.88 -16.72 -17.53
N GLN A 139 18.09 -16.96 -18.04
CA GLN A 139 19.24 -16.06 -17.90
C GLN A 139 18.98 -14.69 -18.53
N THR A 140 18.34 -14.68 -19.72
CA THR A 140 17.99 -13.43 -20.41
C THR A 140 17.01 -12.59 -19.58
N LEU A 141 15.96 -13.23 -19.04
CA LEU A 141 14.94 -12.53 -18.23
C LEU A 141 15.50 -12.07 -16.90
N GLU A 142 16.37 -12.85 -16.26
CA GLU A 142 17.06 -12.47 -15.02
C GLU A 142 17.87 -11.18 -15.21
N GLY A 143 18.74 -11.12 -16.23
CA GLY A 143 19.53 -9.92 -16.54
C GLY A 143 18.66 -8.71 -16.90
N CYS A 144 17.59 -8.92 -17.69
CA CYS A 144 16.63 -7.86 -17.99
C CYS A 144 15.91 -7.34 -16.73
N ALA A 145 15.53 -8.23 -15.81
CA ALA A 145 14.89 -7.84 -14.55
C ALA A 145 15.86 -7.07 -13.65
N GLU A 146 17.11 -7.50 -13.59
CA GLU A 146 18.16 -6.83 -12.81
C GLU A 146 18.43 -5.41 -13.32
N ALA A 147 18.65 -5.22 -14.62
CA ALA A 147 18.82 -3.89 -15.20
C ALA A 147 17.61 -2.99 -14.96
N MET A 148 16.39 -3.50 -15.08
CA MET A 148 15.18 -2.73 -14.79
C MET A 148 15.05 -2.35 -13.31
N ARG A 149 15.49 -3.20 -12.38
CA ARG A 149 15.57 -2.86 -10.94
C ARG A 149 16.62 -1.79 -10.69
N CYS A 150 17.78 -1.88 -11.32
CA CYS A 150 18.84 -0.87 -11.25
C CYS A 150 18.31 0.51 -11.71
N MET A 151 17.66 0.57 -12.87
CA MET A 151 17.04 1.80 -13.39
C MET A 151 15.96 2.35 -12.47
N ARG A 152 15.12 1.49 -11.87
CA ARG A 152 14.12 1.88 -10.88
C ARG A 152 14.76 2.53 -9.66
N ASP A 153 15.82 1.94 -9.13
CA ASP A 153 16.45 2.39 -7.89
C ASP A 153 17.16 3.73 -8.10
N HIS A 154 17.82 3.91 -9.25
CA HIS A 154 18.37 5.19 -9.66
C HIS A 154 17.28 6.26 -9.88
N ALA A 155 16.19 5.93 -10.58
CA ALA A 155 15.06 6.85 -10.73
C ALA A 155 14.44 7.22 -9.37
N GLY A 156 14.39 6.27 -8.43
CA GLY A 156 13.94 6.48 -7.06
C GLY A 156 14.85 7.42 -6.27
N GLU A 157 16.15 7.40 -6.53
CA GLU A 157 17.12 8.34 -5.95
C GLU A 157 16.92 9.75 -6.50
N VAL A 158 16.81 9.92 -7.82
CA VAL A 158 16.50 11.22 -8.44
C VAL A 158 15.18 11.78 -7.89
N TYR A 159 14.15 10.95 -7.76
CA TYR A 159 12.89 11.32 -7.11
C TYR A 159 13.08 11.78 -5.66
N ARG A 160 13.92 11.10 -4.89
CA ARG A 160 14.21 11.45 -3.49
C ARG A 160 14.94 12.78 -3.37
N ILE A 161 15.88 13.05 -4.26
CA ILE A 161 16.63 14.31 -4.33
C ILE A 161 15.67 15.47 -4.62
N GLU A 162 14.84 15.35 -5.67
CA GLU A 162 13.95 16.44 -6.11
C GLU A 162 12.76 16.67 -5.17
N THR A 163 12.21 15.63 -4.55
CA THR A 163 11.00 15.75 -3.69
C THR A 163 11.28 15.75 -2.20
N GLY A 164 12.50 15.41 -1.78
CA GLY A 164 12.87 15.16 -0.38
C GLY A 164 12.21 13.93 0.25
N ARG A 165 11.47 13.12 -0.53
CA ARG A 165 10.72 11.95 -0.04
C ARG A 165 11.22 10.67 -0.72
N PRO A 166 11.46 9.59 0.03
CA PRO A 166 11.81 8.31 -0.58
C PRO A 166 10.63 7.74 -1.39
N PHE A 167 10.93 7.10 -2.52
CA PHE A 167 9.95 6.38 -3.31
C PHE A 167 9.28 5.24 -2.52
N SER A 168 8.01 4.98 -2.83
CA SER A 168 7.20 3.88 -2.29
C SER A 168 6.25 3.38 -3.36
N THR A 169 6.11 2.08 -3.52
CA THR A 169 5.20 1.45 -4.49
C THR A 169 3.73 1.60 -4.11
N VAL A 170 3.45 1.84 -2.82
CA VAL A 170 2.12 2.18 -2.34
C VAL A 170 1.98 3.69 -2.32
N ARG A 171 1.01 4.22 -3.08
CA ARG A 171 0.59 5.62 -3.00
C ARG A 171 -0.10 5.85 -1.66
N GLY A 172 0.71 6.17 -0.64
CA GLY A 172 0.25 6.37 0.72
C GLY A 172 1.43 6.58 1.67
N SER A 173 1.42 7.74 2.34
CA SER A 173 2.27 8.18 3.45
C SER A 173 3.25 7.14 4.02
N ARG A 174 4.54 7.30 3.70
CA ARG A 174 5.62 6.72 4.52
C ARG A 174 5.72 7.53 5.81
N VAL A 175 5.24 6.96 6.91
CA VAL A 175 5.71 7.33 8.25
C VAL A 175 6.52 6.14 8.78
N SER A 176 7.84 6.32 8.88
CA SER A 176 8.88 5.68 9.71
C SER A 176 8.63 4.22 10.21
N SER A 177 9.54 3.26 10.07
CA SER A 177 10.86 3.31 10.73
C SER A 177 11.82 2.18 10.28
N LYS A 178 13.12 2.45 10.48
CA LYS A 178 14.30 1.60 10.33
C LYS A 178 14.20 0.24 11.03
N LEU A 179 14.40 -0.86 10.29
CA LEU A 179 15.49 -1.87 10.40
C LEU A 179 15.02 -3.18 9.72
N THR A 180 15.77 -3.62 8.70
CA THR A 180 15.96 -5.04 8.33
C THR A 180 14.70 -5.86 7.98
N ALA A 181 13.86 -5.39 7.04
CA ALA A 181 12.62 -6.09 6.66
C ALA A 181 12.80 -7.21 5.59
N SER A 182 13.85 -7.19 4.76
CA SER A 182 13.85 -7.98 3.52
C SER A 182 13.91 -9.51 3.68
N MET A 183 14.19 -10.06 4.87
CA MET A 183 14.20 -11.52 5.10
C MET A 183 13.12 -12.03 6.06
N ILE A 184 12.38 -11.14 6.73
CA ILE A 184 11.27 -11.52 7.62
C ILE A 184 9.92 -11.32 6.91
N ASP A 185 9.85 -10.41 5.93
CA ASP A 185 8.61 -9.94 5.29
C ASP A 185 7.93 -10.97 4.37
N GLY A 186 8.61 -11.99 3.85
CA GLY A 186 7.95 -13.01 3.01
C GLY A 186 7.00 -13.93 3.81
N ALA A 187 7.50 -14.43 4.94
CA ALA A 187 6.74 -15.29 5.85
C ALA A 187 5.73 -14.48 6.67
N ASP A 188 6.13 -13.28 7.12
CA ASP A 188 5.24 -12.38 7.85
C ASP A 188 4.18 -11.74 6.95
N TYR A 189 4.41 -11.52 5.66
CA TYR A 189 3.35 -11.05 4.75
C TYR A 189 2.28 -12.13 4.52
N LEU A 190 2.67 -13.39 4.35
CA LEU A 190 1.73 -14.50 4.24
C LEU A 190 1.00 -14.77 5.57
N ALA A 191 1.72 -14.68 6.70
CA ALA A 191 1.14 -14.80 8.03
C ALA A 191 0.23 -13.60 8.36
N ALA A 192 0.59 -12.38 7.99
CA ALA A 192 -0.18 -11.15 8.17
C ALA A 192 -1.37 -11.08 7.21
N ARG A 193 -1.29 -11.63 6.00
CA ARG A 193 -2.44 -11.78 5.09
C ARG A 193 -3.42 -12.82 5.64
N ALA A 194 -2.93 -13.95 6.16
CA ALA A 194 -3.75 -14.94 6.83
C ALA A 194 -4.29 -14.45 8.19
N ALA A 195 -3.54 -13.59 8.89
CA ALA A 195 -3.93 -12.97 10.16
C ALA A 195 -4.88 -11.81 9.93
N LYS A 196 -4.78 -11.03 8.86
CA LYS A 196 -5.72 -9.96 8.48
C LYS A 196 -7.07 -10.56 8.06
N LYS A 197 -7.04 -11.65 7.30
CA LYS A 197 -8.25 -12.45 6.97
C LYS A 197 -8.86 -13.12 8.21
N ARG A 198 -8.04 -13.44 9.22
CA ARG A 198 -8.49 -13.89 10.54
C ARG A 198 -8.96 -12.73 11.43
N GLU A 199 -8.34 -11.56 11.40
CA GLU A 199 -8.66 -10.37 12.21
C GLU A 199 -9.96 -9.71 11.73
N GLU A 200 -10.22 -9.71 10.43
CA GLU A 200 -11.49 -9.27 9.82
C GLU A 200 -12.67 -10.16 10.26
N HIS A 201 -12.41 -11.37 10.77
CA HIS A 201 -13.42 -12.32 11.24
C HIS A 201 -13.29 -12.69 12.73
N ASN A 202 -12.20 -12.30 13.38
CA ASN A 202 -11.89 -12.61 14.78
C ASN A 202 -10.89 -11.57 15.34
N PRO A 203 -11.36 -10.44 15.88
CA PRO A 203 -10.48 -9.37 16.35
C PRO A 203 -9.56 -9.88 17.47
N THR A 204 -8.24 -9.69 17.32
CA THR A 204 -7.22 -10.20 18.25
C THR A 204 -7.06 -9.33 19.52
N GLY A 205 -7.84 -8.24 19.64
CA GLY A 205 -7.86 -7.36 20.81
C GLY A 205 -9.20 -7.39 21.56
N PRO A 206 -9.25 -6.94 22.83
CA PRO A 206 -10.48 -6.84 23.59
C PRO A 206 -11.54 -6.01 22.84
N VAL A 207 -12.68 -6.62 22.53
CA VAL A 207 -13.74 -5.97 21.75
C VAL A 207 -14.53 -5.03 22.64
N VAL A 208 -14.62 -3.77 22.25
CA VAL A 208 -15.56 -2.80 22.83
C VAL A 208 -16.70 -2.64 21.84
N ALA A 209 -17.90 -3.04 22.22
CA ALA A 209 -19.05 -3.03 21.33
C ALA A 209 -19.79 -1.68 21.43
N PHE A 210 -20.19 -1.13 20.29
CA PHE A 210 -20.88 0.16 20.20
C PHE A 210 -22.11 0.03 19.31
N SER A 211 -23.23 0.56 19.79
CA SER A 211 -24.48 0.60 19.04
C SER A 211 -25.26 1.86 19.37
N GLY A 212 -25.65 2.64 18.37
CA GLY A 212 -26.46 3.82 18.62
C GLY A 212 -27.49 4.11 17.55
N GLY A 213 -28.41 5.04 17.86
CA GLY A 213 -29.44 5.48 16.93
C GLY A 213 -28.90 6.35 15.79
N MET A 214 -29.74 6.53 14.75
CA MET A 214 -29.42 7.38 13.60
C MET A 214 -29.40 8.88 13.93
N GLU A 215 -30.03 9.28 15.04
CA GLU A 215 -30.14 10.66 15.50
C GLU A 215 -29.32 10.80 16.78
N TRP A 216 -28.16 11.43 16.65
CA TRP A 216 -27.28 11.77 17.77
C TRP A 216 -26.42 12.96 17.35
N HIS A 217 -26.38 14.02 18.17
CA HIS A 217 -25.67 15.27 17.84
C HIS A 217 -24.52 15.56 18.80
N ASP A 218 -24.61 15.11 20.04
CA ASP A 218 -23.57 15.34 21.04
C ASP A 218 -22.43 14.34 20.86
N HIS A 219 -21.46 14.72 20.04
CA HIS A 219 -20.27 13.90 19.79
C HIS A 219 -19.27 13.95 20.94
N GLU A 220 -19.23 15.04 21.73
CA GLU A 220 -18.26 15.23 22.79
C GLU A 220 -18.48 14.23 23.92
N GLN A 221 -19.74 14.03 24.33
CA GLN A 221 -20.10 13.02 25.34
C GLN A 221 -19.65 11.61 24.95
N LEU A 222 -19.80 11.24 23.67
CA LEU A 222 -19.39 9.94 23.16
C LEU A 222 -17.86 9.81 23.05
N PHE A 223 -17.18 10.86 22.59
CA PHE A 223 -15.72 10.92 22.50
C PHE A 223 -15.09 10.78 23.88
N GLU A 224 -15.59 11.52 24.87
CA GLU A 224 -15.06 11.48 26.23
C GLU A 224 -15.18 10.07 26.83
N ARG A 225 -16.35 9.43 26.67
CA ARG A 225 -16.53 8.06 27.17
C ARG A 225 -15.62 7.07 26.47
N LEU A 226 -15.50 7.15 25.14
CA LEU A 226 -14.64 6.25 24.39
C LEU A 226 -13.15 6.48 24.72
N ASP A 227 -12.74 7.73 24.95
CA ASP A 227 -11.39 8.08 25.42
C ASP A 227 -11.11 7.49 26.81
N GLN A 228 -12.08 7.53 27.75
CA GLN A 228 -11.96 6.88 29.06
C GLN A 228 -11.81 5.36 28.94
N ILE A 229 -12.56 4.72 28.03
CA ILE A 229 -12.45 3.28 27.77
C ILE A 229 -11.07 2.95 27.17
N LYS A 230 -10.62 3.72 26.17
CA LYS A 230 -9.30 3.55 25.53
C LYS A 230 -8.14 3.69 26.52
N ARG A 231 -8.23 4.61 27.49
CA ARG A 231 -7.24 4.74 28.56
C ARG A 231 -7.15 3.47 29.42
N ARG A 232 -8.27 2.81 29.69
CA ARG A 232 -8.31 1.54 30.47
C ARG A 232 -7.95 0.32 29.63
N ILE A 233 -8.30 0.33 28.35
CA ILE A 233 -8.07 -0.78 27.41
C ILE A 233 -7.34 -0.23 26.18
N PRO A 234 -6.01 0.02 26.25
CA PRO A 234 -5.27 0.61 25.14
C PRO A 234 -5.26 -0.25 23.88
N SER A 235 -5.38 -1.58 23.99
CA SER A 235 -5.42 -2.52 22.87
C SER A 235 -6.83 -2.79 22.31
N MET A 236 -7.84 -2.01 22.72
CA MET A 236 -9.22 -2.24 22.32
C MET A 236 -9.45 -2.20 20.81
N VAL A 237 -10.39 -3.01 20.34
CA VAL A 237 -10.98 -2.93 19.01
C VAL A 237 -12.42 -2.44 19.15
N LEU A 238 -12.76 -1.33 18.49
CA LEU A 238 -14.12 -0.81 18.51
C LEU A 238 -14.98 -1.54 17.47
N MET A 239 -16.06 -2.16 17.91
CA MET A 239 -17.00 -2.86 17.02
C MET A 239 -18.32 -2.11 16.97
N THR A 240 -18.70 -1.57 15.81
CA THR A 240 -19.96 -0.83 15.64
C THR A 240 -21.02 -1.61 14.88
N THR A 241 -22.29 -1.23 15.05
CA THR A 241 -23.42 -1.76 14.28
C THR A 241 -23.51 -1.26 12.84
N ALA A 242 -22.47 -0.56 12.37
CA ALA A 242 -22.26 -0.08 11.01
C ALA A 242 -23.34 0.86 10.46
N MET A 243 -24.09 1.56 11.32
CA MET A 243 -24.97 2.63 10.83
C MET A 243 -24.13 3.76 10.22
N ASN A 244 -24.56 4.27 9.06
CA ASN A 244 -23.84 5.31 8.31
C ASN A 244 -24.09 6.73 8.84
N LYS A 245 -24.95 6.89 9.85
CA LYS A 245 -25.37 8.19 10.42
C LYS A 245 -25.56 8.07 11.93
N GLY A 246 -25.57 9.21 12.62
CA GLY A 246 -25.81 9.30 14.05
C GLY A 246 -24.65 8.78 14.89
N ALA A 247 -24.97 8.11 15.98
CA ALA A 247 -24.00 7.71 17.01
C ALA A 247 -22.91 6.76 16.46
N ASP A 248 -23.23 5.80 15.59
CA ASP A 248 -22.22 4.90 14.99
C ASP A 248 -21.23 5.64 14.08
N ALA A 249 -21.69 6.68 13.38
CA ALA A 249 -20.82 7.51 12.54
C ALA A 249 -19.88 8.37 13.40
N ILE A 250 -20.38 8.89 14.52
CA ILE A 250 -19.57 9.60 15.52
C ILE A 250 -18.51 8.65 16.10
N ALA A 251 -18.89 7.44 16.49
CA ALA A 251 -17.96 6.43 17.02
C ALA A 251 -16.90 6.02 15.98
N ALA A 252 -17.27 5.92 14.70
CA ALA A 252 -16.33 5.66 13.62
C ALA A 252 -15.34 6.82 13.42
N ALA A 253 -15.81 8.08 13.50
CA ALA A 253 -14.96 9.26 13.43
C ALA A 253 -13.99 9.34 14.62
N TRP A 254 -14.47 9.03 15.83
CA TRP A 254 -13.64 8.91 17.02
C TRP A 254 -12.52 7.90 16.81
N ALA A 255 -12.86 6.67 16.38
CA ALA A 255 -11.89 5.61 16.16
C ALA A 255 -10.81 5.99 15.14
N SER A 256 -11.21 6.64 14.04
CA SER A 256 -10.26 7.14 13.05
C SER A 256 -9.34 8.24 13.61
N SER A 257 -9.84 9.11 14.48
CA SER A 257 -9.05 10.21 15.05
C SER A 257 -8.10 9.80 16.17
N ARG A 258 -8.26 8.59 16.74
CA ARG A 258 -7.44 8.05 17.85
C ARG A 258 -6.64 6.80 17.45
N ASP A 259 -6.60 6.50 16.15
CA ASP A 259 -5.98 5.30 15.58
C ASP A 259 -6.45 4.00 16.28
N VAL A 260 -7.76 3.89 16.50
CA VAL A 260 -8.40 2.70 17.09
C VAL A 260 -8.95 1.84 15.96
N LYS A 261 -8.58 0.55 15.96
CA LYS A 261 -9.13 -0.43 14.99
C LYS A 261 -10.66 -0.46 15.08
N LEU A 262 -11.33 -0.25 13.94
CA LEU A 262 -12.78 -0.22 13.82
C LEU A 262 -13.27 -1.44 13.01
N VAL A 263 -14.14 -2.26 13.62
CA VAL A 263 -14.84 -3.36 12.95
C VAL A 263 -16.30 -2.97 12.78
N ARG A 264 -16.78 -2.96 11.52
CA ARG A 264 -18.16 -2.59 11.18
C ARG A 264 -18.99 -3.84 10.94
N MET A 265 -19.92 -4.14 11.84
CA MET A 265 -20.81 -5.30 11.71
C MET A 265 -22.02 -4.95 10.83
N MET A 266 -21.90 -5.26 9.54
CA MET A 266 -22.94 -5.00 8.54
C MET A 266 -24.17 -5.92 8.73
N LEU A 267 -25.34 -5.42 8.34
CA LEU A 267 -26.57 -6.19 8.31
C LEU A 267 -26.54 -7.20 7.16
N GLU A 268 -26.84 -8.46 7.45
CA GLU A 268 -27.09 -9.47 6.43
C GLU A 268 -28.51 -9.32 5.89
N ARG A 269 -28.63 -8.65 4.72
CA ARG A 269 -29.91 -8.32 4.08
C ARG A 269 -30.81 -9.55 3.84
N ARG A 270 -30.23 -10.74 3.68
CA ARG A 270 -30.96 -12.02 3.52
C ARG A 270 -31.90 -12.36 4.68
N HIS A 271 -31.68 -11.80 5.88
CA HIS A 271 -32.49 -12.09 7.06
C HIS A 271 -33.60 -11.05 7.32
N GLY A 272 -33.81 -10.10 6.41
CA GLY A 272 -34.90 -9.12 6.47
C GLY A 272 -34.98 -8.38 7.81
N ASN A 273 -36.19 -8.25 8.35
CA ASN A 273 -36.46 -7.51 9.60
C ASN A 273 -35.74 -8.08 10.84
N LYS A 274 -35.28 -9.34 10.80
CA LYS A 274 -34.54 -9.98 11.90
C LYS A 274 -33.03 -9.72 11.85
N ALA A 275 -32.52 -9.17 10.75
CA ALA A 275 -31.08 -9.00 10.52
C ALA A 275 -30.37 -8.21 11.63
N GLY A 276 -31.02 -7.17 12.16
CA GLY A 276 -30.46 -6.37 13.27
C GLY A 276 -30.31 -7.16 14.57
N PHE A 277 -31.31 -7.97 14.91
CA PHE A 277 -31.30 -8.79 16.11
C PHE A 277 -30.23 -9.90 16.01
N LEU A 278 -30.17 -10.60 14.87
CA LEU A 278 -29.17 -11.64 14.63
C LEU A 278 -27.74 -11.09 14.64
N ARG A 279 -27.52 -9.87 14.12
CA ARG A 279 -26.24 -9.19 14.25
C ARG A 279 -25.88 -8.93 15.71
N ASN A 280 -26.84 -8.48 16.53
CA ASN A 280 -26.60 -8.27 17.95
C ASN A 280 -26.23 -9.58 18.68
N ASP A 281 -26.84 -10.72 18.29
CA ASP A 281 -26.47 -12.05 18.82
C ASP A 281 -25.01 -12.38 18.51
N ARG A 282 -24.57 -12.10 17.28
CA ARG A 282 -23.17 -12.31 16.87
C ARG A 282 -22.22 -11.41 17.62
N ILE A 283 -22.55 -10.14 17.80
CA ILE A 283 -21.71 -9.21 18.58
C ILE A 283 -21.59 -9.71 20.03
N ALA A 284 -22.69 -10.18 20.63
CA ALA A 284 -22.65 -10.75 21.97
C ALA A 284 -21.81 -12.04 22.04
N SER A 285 -21.84 -12.88 21.00
CA SER A 285 -21.05 -14.12 20.95
C SER A 285 -19.53 -13.88 20.92
N LEU A 286 -19.09 -12.70 20.49
CA LEU A 286 -17.69 -12.27 20.49
C LEU A 286 -17.19 -11.85 21.89
N ARG A 287 -18.05 -11.94 22.92
CA ARG A 287 -17.74 -11.59 24.32
C ARG A 287 -17.02 -10.24 24.46
N PRO A 288 -17.68 -9.13 24.09
CA PRO A 288 -17.12 -7.81 24.29
C PRO A 288 -16.74 -7.59 25.75
N VAL A 289 -15.61 -6.92 25.99
CA VAL A 289 -15.16 -6.59 27.35
C VAL A 289 -15.92 -5.39 27.93
N GLU A 290 -16.48 -4.55 27.07
CA GLU A 290 -17.28 -3.39 27.44
C GLU A 290 -18.21 -3.01 26.29
N ALA A 291 -19.35 -2.41 26.61
CA ALA A 291 -20.32 -1.98 25.62
C ALA A 291 -20.81 -0.56 25.88
N VAL A 292 -20.99 0.20 24.80
CA VAL A 292 -21.60 1.54 24.80
C VAL A 292 -22.85 1.50 23.94
N VAL A 293 -23.97 1.94 24.49
CA VAL A 293 -25.26 1.97 23.80
C VAL A 293 -25.88 3.34 23.90
N CYS A 294 -26.17 3.92 22.74
CA CYS A 294 -26.92 5.17 22.65
C CYS A 294 -28.39 4.86 22.34
N GLU A 295 -29.30 5.64 22.92
CA GLU A 295 -30.72 5.49 22.72
C GLU A 295 -31.12 5.53 21.22
N GLY A 296 -31.90 4.54 20.83
CA GLY A 296 -32.26 4.28 19.44
C GLY A 296 -33.59 3.54 19.32
N SER A 297 -33.67 2.66 18.32
CA SER A 297 -34.84 1.81 18.07
C SER A 297 -34.86 0.57 18.97
N GLY A 298 -35.86 -0.30 18.77
CA GLY A 298 -35.92 -1.63 19.40
C GLY A 298 -34.67 -2.49 19.18
N VAL A 299 -33.88 -2.23 18.12
CA VAL A 299 -32.61 -2.93 17.87
C VAL A 299 -31.53 -2.54 18.89
N GLN A 300 -31.48 -1.28 19.34
CA GLN A 300 -30.55 -0.82 20.37
C GLN A 300 -30.96 -1.32 21.76
N ILE A 301 -32.27 -1.40 22.02
CA ILE A 301 -32.82 -2.00 23.26
C ILE A 301 -32.44 -3.49 23.33
N ASP A 302 -32.60 -4.22 22.23
CA ASP A 302 -32.19 -5.63 22.14
C ASP A 302 -30.69 -5.80 22.36
N PHE A 303 -29.87 -4.94 21.75
CA PHE A 303 -28.43 -4.95 21.93
C PHE A 303 -28.04 -4.75 23.40
N ALA A 304 -28.60 -3.73 24.07
CA ALA A 304 -28.35 -3.48 25.49
C ALA A 304 -28.74 -4.67 26.37
N ARG A 305 -29.90 -5.29 26.09
CA ARG A 305 -30.35 -6.50 26.78
C ARG A 305 -29.36 -7.64 26.60
N LYS A 306 -28.89 -7.90 25.38
CA LYS A 306 -27.93 -8.98 25.09
C LYS A 306 -26.57 -8.77 25.75
N MET A 307 -26.05 -7.55 25.77
CA MET A 307 -24.82 -7.22 26.48
C MET A 307 -24.96 -7.43 27.99
N ARG A 308 -26.10 -7.02 28.56
CA ARG A 308 -26.41 -7.25 29.98
C ARG A 308 -26.51 -8.74 30.30
N THR A 309 -27.21 -9.53 29.48
CA THR A 309 -27.32 -10.99 29.66
C THR A 309 -25.96 -11.68 29.56
N ALA A 310 -25.07 -11.18 28.69
CA ALA A 310 -23.70 -11.68 28.54
C ALA A 310 -22.75 -11.22 29.67
N GLY A 311 -23.22 -10.43 30.64
CA GLY A 311 -22.41 -9.93 31.75
C GLY A 311 -21.41 -8.84 31.38
N VAL A 312 -21.60 -8.17 30.22
CA VAL A 312 -20.70 -7.13 29.73
C VAL A 312 -21.00 -5.80 30.44
N PRO A 313 -19.97 -5.11 31.01
CA PRO A 313 -20.12 -3.74 31.51
C PRO A 313 -20.72 -2.82 30.43
N LEU A 314 -21.84 -2.16 30.76
CA LEU A 314 -22.67 -1.45 29.80
C LEU A 314 -22.83 0.03 30.18
N HIS A 315 -22.45 0.92 29.27
CA HIS A 315 -22.72 2.36 29.35
C HIS A 315 -23.91 2.71 28.47
N VAL A 316 -24.96 3.26 29.05
CA VAL A 316 -26.18 3.62 28.34
C VAL A 316 -26.31 5.14 28.33
N PHE A 317 -26.44 5.72 27.14
CA PHE A 317 -26.67 7.15 26.93
C PHE A 317 -28.08 7.38 26.42
N ARG A 318 -28.82 8.31 27.06
CA ARG A 318 -30.16 8.70 26.64
C ARG A 318 -30.11 9.97 25.80
N ARG A 319 -31.01 10.12 24.84
CA ARG A 319 -31.08 11.31 23.97
C ARG A 319 -31.31 12.59 24.77
N ASN A 320 -32.08 12.50 25.84
CA ASN A 320 -32.41 13.64 26.71
C ASN A 320 -31.24 14.09 27.61
N GLU A 321 -30.16 13.31 27.66
CA GLU A 321 -28.93 13.61 28.42
C GLU A 321 -27.85 14.25 27.53
N GLN A 322 -28.15 14.49 26.25
CA GLN A 322 -27.28 15.23 25.34
C GLN A 322 -27.26 16.71 25.70
N ALA A 323 -26.11 17.35 25.53
CA ALA A 323 -26.00 18.79 25.69
C ALA A 323 -26.99 19.53 24.75
N PRO A 324 -27.46 20.73 25.16
CA PRO A 324 -28.31 21.55 24.30
C PRO A 324 -27.64 21.76 22.94
N MET A 325 -28.39 21.55 21.86
CA MET A 325 -27.87 21.72 20.51
C MET A 325 -27.46 23.17 20.32
N GLN A 326 -26.15 23.43 20.23
CA GLN A 326 -25.65 24.77 19.97
C GLN A 326 -26.10 25.19 18.57
N PRO A 327 -26.61 26.43 18.39
CA PRO A 327 -27.00 26.91 17.08
C PRO A 327 -25.78 26.84 16.14
N ALA A 328 -25.97 26.25 14.97
CA ALA A 328 -24.92 26.15 13.95
C ALA A 328 -24.35 27.56 13.72
N ARG A 329 -23.06 27.75 14.01
CA ARG A 329 -22.36 29.00 13.70
C ARG A 329 -22.56 29.26 12.21
N SER A 330 -23.33 30.28 11.86
CA SER A 330 -23.51 30.65 10.47
C SER A 330 -22.14 30.99 9.91
N ARG A 331 -21.65 30.20 8.96
CA ARG A 331 -20.58 30.64 8.06
C ARG A 331 -21.16 31.76 7.20
N ARG A 332 -21.17 32.99 7.73
CA ARG A 332 -21.34 34.19 6.91
C ARG A 332 -19.98 34.55 6.34
N ALA A 333 -20.05 34.87 5.05
CA ALA A 333 -19.03 35.21 4.07
C ALA A 333 -17.89 36.09 4.56
#